data_AF-A0A1B7YQD3-F1
#
_entry.id   AF-A0A1B7YQD3-F1
#
_cell.length_a   1.000
_cell.length_b   1.000
_cell.length_c   1.000
_cell.angle_alpha   90.00
_cell.angle_beta   90.00
_cell.angle_gamma   90.00
#
_symmetry.space_group_name_H-M   'P 1'
#
loop_
_entity.id
_entity.type
_entity.pdbx_description
1 polymer ?
#
loop_
_entity_poly.entity_id
_entity_poly.type
_entity_poly.pdbx_seq_one_letter_code
_entity_poly.pdbx_strand_id
1 'polypeptide(L)'
;MPRHQGTHHCYLSSQLQGSRFTVLSRSIEPHLDERHRLPLETPRTTSSDRSNYLEHPPPSTPRNQLKMAGHHHSEPELALDPALVKLGHMQSNRHIFFRWTPRTARVTLMYAVVVPVIVGYIGYKTDGLWDLRAKRKGDLVYER
;
A
#
# COMPACT_ATOMS: atom_id res chain seq x y z
N MET A 1 63.07 -36.25 -15.37
CA MET A 1 62.62 -36.52 -16.75
C MET A 1 61.47 -37.55 -16.68
N PRO A 2 60.46 -37.50 -17.58
CA PRO A 2 59.02 -37.34 -17.25
C PRO A 2 58.09 -38.54 -17.56
N ARG A 3 56.79 -38.51 -17.13
CA ARG A 3 55.56 -38.34 -17.97
C ARG A 3 54.27 -39.08 -17.46
N HIS A 4 53.11 -38.44 -17.67
CA HIS A 4 51.68 -38.88 -17.62
C HIS A 4 50.95 -38.88 -16.25
N GLN A 5 50.06 -37.91 -15.95
CA GLN A 5 48.70 -37.57 -16.47
C GLN A 5 47.57 -38.45 -15.89
N GLY A 6 46.58 -37.82 -15.23
CA GLY A 6 45.39 -38.51 -14.69
C GLY A 6 44.50 -37.61 -13.83
N THR A 7 43.91 -36.60 -14.46
CA THR A 7 42.97 -35.61 -13.95
C THR A 7 41.64 -36.27 -13.51
N HIS A 8 41.18 -36.06 -12.27
CA HIS A 8 39.76 -36.25 -11.93
C HIS A 8 39.26 -35.11 -11.03
N HIS A 9 38.37 -34.30 -11.61
CA HIS A 9 37.10 -33.81 -11.04
C HIS A 9 37.12 -33.47 -9.54
N CYS A 10 36.95 -32.22 -9.12
CA CYS A 10 35.67 -31.53 -9.23
C CYS A 10 35.86 -30.02 -9.40
N TYR A 11 35.48 -29.52 -10.58
CA TYR A 11 35.13 -28.12 -10.78
C TYR A 11 33.93 -27.79 -9.89
N LEU A 12 34.13 -26.96 -8.87
CA LEU A 12 33.05 -26.29 -8.17
C LEU A 12 32.45 -25.27 -9.13
N SER A 13 31.38 -25.71 -9.78
CA SER A 13 30.62 -24.96 -10.77
C SER A 13 30.09 -23.67 -10.15
N SER A 14 30.76 -22.57 -10.48
CA SER A 14 30.24 -21.22 -10.32
C SER A 14 29.15 -21.02 -11.37
N GLN A 15 27.94 -21.53 -11.10
CA GLN A 15 26.75 -21.23 -11.89
C GLN A 15 26.32 -19.79 -11.59
N LEU A 16 26.98 -18.87 -12.30
CA LEU A 16 26.40 -17.62 -12.78
C LEU A 16 25.17 -17.95 -13.63
N GLN A 17 24.06 -18.29 -12.98
CA GLN A 17 22.77 -18.38 -13.64
C GLN A 17 22.15 -16.98 -13.60
N GLY A 18 22.62 -16.14 -14.53
CA GLY A 18 21.82 -15.02 -15.03
C GLY A 18 20.51 -15.60 -15.51
N SER A 19 19.46 -15.44 -14.69
CA SER A 19 18.13 -15.90 -15.01
C SER A 19 17.63 -15.04 -16.17
N ARG A 20 17.74 -15.68 -17.33
CA ARG A 20 17.19 -15.27 -18.61
C ARG A 20 15.77 -14.76 -18.37
N PHE A 21 15.57 -13.52 -18.76
CA PHE A 21 14.29 -12.91 -19.07
C PHE A 21 13.58 -13.81 -20.10
N THR A 22 12.89 -14.84 -19.60
CA THR A 22 12.12 -15.76 -20.44
C THR A 22 10.70 -15.23 -20.39
N VAL A 23 10.40 -14.35 -21.35
CA VAL A 23 9.05 -13.95 -21.71
C VAL A 23 8.32 -15.21 -22.15
N LEU A 24 7.65 -15.86 -21.20
CA LEU A 24 6.68 -16.91 -21.46
C LEU A 24 5.38 -16.22 -21.87
N SER A 25 5.34 -15.77 -23.12
CA SER A 25 4.09 -15.60 -23.87
C SER A 25 3.42 -16.96 -23.98
N ARG A 26 2.70 -17.39 -22.95
CA ARG A 26 1.61 -18.36 -23.13
C ARG A 26 0.37 -17.57 -23.50
N SER A 27 0.29 -17.27 -24.80
CA SER A 27 -0.95 -16.92 -25.46
C SER A 27 -1.92 -18.06 -25.20
N ILE A 28 -2.98 -17.74 -24.47
CA ILE A 28 -4.11 -18.61 -24.21
C ILE A 28 -4.75 -18.90 -25.57
N GLU A 29 -4.72 -20.15 -26.02
CA GLU A 29 -5.50 -20.63 -27.15
C GLU A 29 -6.98 -20.55 -26.77
N PRO A 30 -7.85 -19.82 -27.50
CA PRO A 30 -9.28 -19.99 -27.36
C PRO A 30 -9.67 -21.28 -28.08
N HIS A 31 -9.78 -22.37 -27.32
CA HIS A 31 -10.46 -23.58 -27.78
C HIS A 31 -11.95 -23.23 -27.97
N LEU A 32 -12.33 -22.96 -29.21
CA LEU A 32 -13.70 -22.91 -29.71
C LEU A 32 -14.39 -24.25 -29.44
N ASP A 33 -15.13 -24.35 -28.34
CA ASP A 33 -16.11 -25.41 -28.15
C ASP A 33 -17.49 -24.87 -28.50
N GLU A 34 -17.76 -24.91 -29.80
CA GLU A 34 -18.99 -24.46 -30.42
C GLU A 34 -19.93 -25.65 -30.59
N ARG A 35 -20.41 -26.22 -29.48
CA ARG A 35 -21.59 -27.11 -29.50
C ARG A 35 -22.39 -27.01 -28.20
N HIS A 36 -23.68 -26.69 -28.38
CA HIS A 36 -24.77 -26.64 -27.40
C HIS A 36 -24.98 -25.31 -26.66
N ARG A 37 -25.79 -24.41 -27.27
CA ARG A 37 -27.14 -24.07 -26.76
C ARG A 37 -27.86 -23.10 -27.71
N LEU A 38 -28.94 -23.59 -28.31
CA LEU A 38 -30.08 -22.79 -28.80
C LEU A 38 -30.90 -22.31 -27.59
N PRO A 39 -32.00 -21.55 -27.79
CA PRO A 39 -32.13 -20.22 -28.38
C PRO A 39 -32.50 -19.19 -27.28
N LEU A 40 -32.49 -17.90 -27.63
CA LEU A 40 -32.88 -16.76 -26.80
C LEU A 40 -34.28 -16.95 -26.15
N GLU A 41 -34.35 -17.17 -24.84
CA GLU A 41 -35.59 -17.00 -24.07
C GLU A 41 -35.87 -15.52 -23.85
N THR A 42 -37.05 -15.09 -24.27
CA THR A 42 -37.66 -13.82 -23.89
C THR A 42 -37.99 -13.83 -22.38
N PRO A 43 -37.91 -12.69 -21.68
CA PRO A 43 -38.26 -12.64 -20.26
C PRO A 43 -39.76 -12.88 -20.08
N ARG A 44 -40.15 -14.05 -19.56
CA ARG A 44 -41.47 -14.25 -18.96
C ARG A 44 -41.52 -13.48 -17.65
N THR A 45 -42.25 -12.37 -17.65
CA THR A 45 -42.91 -11.88 -16.46
C THR A 45 -43.95 -12.90 -16.03
N THR A 46 -43.83 -13.48 -14.83
CA THR A 46 -44.97 -13.86 -13.96
C THR A 46 -44.50 -14.47 -12.63
N SER A 47 -45.00 -13.87 -11.56
CA SER A 47 -45.37 -14.49 -10.28
C SER A 47 -44.29 -15.22 -9.47
N SER A 48 -43.44 -14.47 -8.78
CA SER A 48 -42.91 -14.90 -7.48
C SER A 48 -42.53 -13.67 -6.64
N ASP A 49 -43.47 -12.74 -6.55
CA ASP A 49 -43.44 -11.61 -5.62
C ASP A 49 -44.72 -11.70 -4.79
N ARG A 50 -44.68 -12.43 -3.66
CA ARG A 50 -45.65 -12.34 -2.52
C ARG A 50 -45.48 -13.45 -1.46
N SER A 51 -44.37 -13.51 -0.73
CA SER A 51 -44.44 -14.20 0.58
C SER A 51 -43.43 -13.77 1.65
N ASN A 52 -42.69 -12.66 1.49
CA ASN A 52 -41.71 -12.24 2.50
C ASN A 52 -41.72 -10.72 2.78
N TYR A 53 -42.91 -10.13 2.83
CA TYR A 53 -43.09 -8.72 3.20
C TYR A 53 -44.19 -8.52 4.25
N LEU A 54 -44.25 -9.36 5.28
CA LEU A 54 -45.18 -9.13 6.38
C LEU A 54 -44.64 -9.54 7.76
N GLU A 55 -43.46 -9.03 8.12
CA GLU A 55 -43.10 -8.80 9.52
C GLU A 55 -42.42 -7.43 9.62
N HIS A 56 -43.22 -6.40 9.92
CA HIS A 56 -42.73 -5.07 10.21
C HIS A 56 -42.48 -5.01 11.73
N PRO A 57 -41.27 -4.70 12.23
CA PRO A 57 -41.10 -4.44 13.65
C PRO A 57 -41.95 -3.21 14.06
N PRO A 58 -42.52 -3.19 15.27
CA PRO A 58 -43.35 -2.07 15.72
C PRO A 58 -42.54 -0.77 15.73
N PRO A 59 -43.17 0.40 15.47
CA PRO A 59 -42.48 1.67 15.48
C PRO A 59 -41.99 1.99 16.89
N SER A 60 -40.66 2.00 17.09
CA SER A 60 -40.05 2.54 18.29
C SER A 60 -40.10 4.07 18.24
N THR A 61 -40.74 4.67 19.24
CA THR A 61 -40.89 6.11 19.48
C THR A 61 -39.53 6.84 19.39
N PRO A 62 -39.46 8.05 18.81
CA PRO A 62 -38.18 8.76 18.64
C PRO A 62 -37.59 9.15 19.99
N ARG A 63 -36.52 8.48 20.42
CA ARG A 63 -35.63 9.00 21.44
C ARG A 63 -34.74 10.04 20.74
N ASN A 64 -35.04 11.32 20.96
CA ASN A 64 -34.22 12.48 20.57
C ASN A 64 -33.87 12.62 19.08
N GLN A 65 -34.85 13.10 18.28
CA GLN A 65 -34.60 13.64 16.94
C GLN A 65 -33.78 14.93 17.02
N LEU A 66 -32.45 14.81 17.12
CA LEU A 66 -31.55 15.92 16.84
C LEU A 66 -31.63 16.23 15.34
N LYS A 67 -32.54 17.13 14.99
CA LYS A 67 -32.63 17.72 13.66
C LYS A 67 -31.37 18.57 13.48
N MET A 68 -30.34 18.01 12.86
CA MET A 68 -29.19 18.76 12.38
C MET A 68 -29.72 19.70 11.31
N ALA A 69 -30.05 20.92 11.70
CA ALA A 69 -30.50 21.98 10.80
C ALA A 69 -29.30 22.47 9.97
N GLY A 70 -28.81 21.61 9.08
CA GLY A 70 -27.97 22.00 7.96
C GLY A 70 -28.88 22.48 6.84
N HIS A 71 -28.59 23.66 6.30
CA HIS A 71 -29.25 24.19 5.12
C HIS A 71 -29.01 23.21 3.95
N HIS A 72 -30.08 22.54 3.50
CA HIS A 72 -30.04 21.56 2.43
C HIS A 72 -29.69 22.27 1.11
N HIS A 73 -28.41 22.34 0.79
CA HIS A 73 -27.95 22.61 -0.57
C HIS A 73 -28.25 21.38 -1.41
N SER A 74 -29.47 21.32 -1.95
CA SER A 74 -29.85 20.45 -3.06
C SER A 74 -29.30 21.03 -4.35
N GLU A 75 -27.99 21.01 -4.50
CA GLU A 75 -27.28 21.39 -5.73
C GLU A 75 -26.27 20.27 -5.97
N PRO A 76 -26.07 19.82 -7.23
CA PRO A 76 -25.67 18.45 -7.54
C PRO A 76 -24.38 18.10 -6.80
N GLU A 77 -24.55 17.35 -5.72
CA GLU A 77 -24.08 15.97 -5.63
C GLU A 77 -22.94 15.78 -6.63
N LEU A 78 -21.76 16.29 -6.26
CA LEU A 78 -20.52 15.94 -6.93
C LEU A 78 -20.61 14.43 -7.11
N ALA A 79 -20.69 13.98 -8.36
CA ALA A 79 -20.74 12.55 -8.66
C ALA A 79 -19.39 12.00 -8.18
N LEU A 80 -19.33 11.64 -6.90
CA LEU A 80 -18.12 11.17 -6.27
C LEU A 80 -17.88 9.81 -6.92
N ASP A 81 -16.84 9.76 -7.75
CA ASP A 81 -16.40 8.52 -8.33
C ASP A 81 -16.22 7.51 -7.18
N PRO A 82 -16.91 6.37 -7.21
CA PRO A 82 -16.77 5.35 -6.17
C PRO A 82 -15.32 4.93 -5.98
N ALA A 83 -14.45 5.05 -7.00
CA ALA A 83 -13.03 4.79 -6.87
C ALA A 83 -12.32 5.83 -5.97
N LEU A 84 -12.67 7.11 -6.07
CA LEU A 84 -12.10 8.17 -5.22
C LEU A 84 -12.55 8.03 -3.76
N VAL A 85 -13.84 7.73 -3.54
CA VAL A 85 -14.38 7.42 -2.20
C VAL A 85 -13.63 6.24 -1.59
N LYS A 86 -13.45 5.16 -2.37
CA LYS A 86 -12.73 3.97 -1.93
C LYS A 86 -11.26 4.26 -1.62
N LEU A 87 -10.57 5.07 -2.43
CA LEU A 87 -9.20 5.49 -2.15
C LEU A 87 -9.10 6.26 -0.83
N GLY A 88 -10.01 7.22 -0.61
CA GLY A 88 -10.10 7.95 0.65
C GLY A 88 -10.26 7.02 1.85
N HIS A 89 -11.17 6.04 1.75
CA HIS A 89 -11.36 5.03 2.80
C HIS A 89 -10.11 4.16 3.00
N MET A 90 -9.41 3.74 1.94
CA MET A 90 -8.18 2.95 2.04
C MET A 90 -7.01 3.73 2.67
N GLN A 91 -6.92 5.05 2.42
CA GLN A 91 -5.91 5.91 3.01
C GLN A 91 -6.19 6.15 4.50
N SER A 92 -7.41 6.56 4.85
CA SER A 92 -7.79 6.84 6.25
C SER A 92 -7.73 5.59 7.12
N ASN A 93 -8.19 4.44 6.63
CA ASN A 93 -8.22 3.19 7.39
C ASN A 93 -6.90 2.41 7.35
N ARG A 94 -5.83 2.96 6.76
CA ARG A 94 -4.54 2.27 6.62
C ARG A 94 -3.95 1.80 7.96
N HIS A 95 -4.19 2.56 9.02
CA HIS A 95 -3.69 2.26 10.36
C HIS A 95 -4.30 0.99 10.96
N ILE A 96 -5.55 0.65 10.58
CA ILE A 96 -6.25 -0.55 11.07
C ILE A 96 -5.62 -1.83 10.48
N PHE A 97 -5.18 -1.76 9.22
CA PHE A 97 -4.58 -2.89 8.50
C PHE A 97 -3.05 -2.93 8.62
N PHE A 98 -2.46 -2.08 9.47
CA PHE A 98 -1.02 -2.01 9.64
C PHE A 98 -0.47 -3.26 10.35
N ARG A 99 0.69 -3.73 9.91
CA ARG A 99 1.36 -4.93 10.43
C ARG A 99 2.83 -4.63 10.67
N TRP A 100 3.31 -4.92 11.86
CA TRP A 100 4.74 -4.86 12.19
C TRP A 100 5.50 -5.99 11.48
N THR A 101 6.09 -5.65 10.34
CA THR A 101 6.96 -6.56 9.57
C THR A 101 8.41 -6.11 9.71
N PRO A 102 9.42 -6.99 9.64
CA PRO A 102 10.81 -6.61 9.85
C PRO A 102 11.32 -5.56 8.86
N ARG A 103 10.70 -5.44 7.68
CA ARG A 103 10.98 -4.36 6.73
C ARG A 103 10.45 -3.01 7.23
N THR A 104 9.17 -2.94 7.59
CA THR A 104 8.54 -1.69 8.04
C THR A 104 9.08 -1.24 9.39
N ALA A 105 9.31 -2.17 10.31
CA ALA A 105 9.86 -1.90 11.63
C ALA A 105 11.24 -1.24 11.57
N ARG A 106 12.11 -1.72 10.66
CA ARG A 106 13.42 -1.10 10.44
C ARG A 106 13.29 0.32 9.93
N VAL A 107 12.42 0.56 8.95
CA VAL A 107 12.22 1.91 8.39
C VAL A 107 11.68 2.85 9.46
N THR A 108 10.63 2.46 10.18
CA THR A 108 10.03 3.31 11.22
C THR A 108 11.04 3.62 12.32
N LEU A 109 11.81 2.64 12.78
CA LEU A 109 12.84 2.86 13.82
C LEU A 109 13.97 3.76 13.35
N MET A 110 14.44 3.62 12.10
CA MET A 110 15.49 4.48 11.55
C MET A 110 15.07 5.95 11.52
N TYR A 111 13.87 6.24 11.01
CA TYR A 111 13.42 7.63 10.88
C TYR A 111 12.84 8.22 12.16
N ALA A 112 12.20 7.42 13.02
CA ALA A 112 11.61 7.93 14.26
C ALA A 112 12.62 8.03 15.42
N VAL A 113 13.69 7.23 15.42
CA VAL A 113 14.66 7.19 16.53
C VAL A 113 16.06 7.56 16.04
N VAL A 114 16.61 6.83 15.07
CA VAL A 114 18.03 6.96 14.72
C VAL A 114 18.34 8.35 14.17
N VAL A 115 17.55 8.84 13.21
CA VAL A 115 17.79 10.17 12.62
C VAL A 115 17.64 11.29 13.66
N PRO A 116 16.55 11.39 14.43
CA PRO A 116 16.42 12.41 15.47
C PRO A 116 17.51 12.33 16.55
N VAL A 117 17.94 11.13 16.93
CA VAL A 117 19.02 10.96 17.92
C VAL A 117 20.35 11.45 17.38
N ILE A 118 20.70 11.14 16.13
CA ILE A 118 21.95 11.62 15.51
C ILE A 118 21.93 13.15 15.40
N VAL A 119 20.83 13.71 14.89
CA VAL A 119 20.67 15.16 14.74
C VAL A 119 20.69 15.85 16.10
N GLY A 120 19.97 15.31 17.09
CA GLY A 120 19.96 15.82 18.44
C GLY A 120 21.34 15.76 19.10
N TYR A 121 22.06 14.64 18.95
CA TYR A 121 23.40 14.48 19.49
C TYR A 121 24.38 15.49 18.88
N ILE A 122 24.38 15.64 17.55
CA ILE A 122 25.21 16.65 16.89
C ILE A 122 24.81 18.04 17.39
N GLY A 123 23.51 18.36 17.37
CA GLY A 123 22.98 19.63 17.86
C GLY A 123 23.47 19.98 19.25
N TYR A 124 23.30 19.09 20.23
CA TYR A 124 23.77 19.28 21.61
C TYR A 124 25.28 19.42 21.71
N LYS A 125 26.05 18.74 20.87
CA LYS A 125 27.51 18.87 20.87
C LYS A 125 27.98 20.16 20.21
N THR A 126 27.26 20.66 19.21
CA THR A 126 27.58 21.87 18.44
C THR A 126 26.94 23.13 18.98
N ASP A 127 26.04 23.02 19.95
CA ASP A 127 25.36 24.17 20.54
C ASP A 127 26.35 25.07 21.28
N GLY A 128 26.33 26.37 20.96
CA GLY A 128 27.27 27.37 21.50
C GLY A 128 28.73 27.23 21.05
N LEU A 129 29.05 26.26 20.20
CA LEU A 129 30.43 25.91 19.84
C LEU A 129 31.01 26.81 18.74
N TRP A 130 30.13 27.41 17.93
CA TRP A 130 30.51 28.24 16.78
C TRP A 130 30.09 29.69 17.03
N ASP A 131 31.05 30.54 17.36
CA ASP A 131 30.87 31.99 17.36
C ASP A 131 31.42 32.59 16.06
N LEU A 132 30.50 32.87 15.14
CA LEU A 132 30.80 33.46 13.84
C LEU A 132 30.72 35.00 13.86
N ARG A 133 30.42 35.61 15.01
CA ARG A 133 30.23 37.05 15.09
C ARG A 133 31.57 37.77 15.07
N ALA A 134 31.76 38.65 14.09
CA ALA A 134 32.89 39.58 13.99
C ALA A 134 34.33 38.97 13.96
N LYS A 135 34.47 37.65 13.74
CA LYS A 135 35.79 36.99 13.58
C LYS A 135 36.47 37.42 12.27
N ARG A 136 37.79 37.63 12.28
CA ARG A 136 38.61 37.99 11.11
C ARG A 136 39.44 36.79 10.60
N LYS A 137 40.09 36.94 9.46
CA LYS A 137 40.95 35.88 8.88
C LYS A 137 42.07 35.53 9.85
N GLY A 138 42.05 34.30 10.37
CA GLY A 138 43.03 33.79 11.32
C GLY A 138 42.51 33.61 12.75
N ASP A 139 41.31 34.10 13.08
CA ASP A 139 40.72 33.93 14.41
C ASP A 139 40.09 32.54 14.60
N LEU A 140 40.09 32.06 15.86
CA LEU A 140 39.46 30.80 16.22
C LEU A 140 37.93 30.94 16.20
N VAL A 141 37.31 30.15 15.32
CA VAL A 141 35.85 30.08 15.08
C VAL A 141 35.14 29.14 16.06
N TYR A 142 35.90 28.27 16.72
CA TYR A 142 35.40 27.21 17.59
C TYR A 142 35.75 27.50 19.05
N GLU A 143 34.74 27.52 19.91
CA GLU A 143 34.88 27.67 21.36
C GLU A 143 34.68 26.29 22.01
N ARG A 144 35.59 25.88 22.90
CA ARG A 144 35.61 24.54 23.52
C ARG A 144 35.46 24.60 25.02
#